data_AF-A0A3N5VYC6-F1
#
_entry.id   AF-A0A3N5VYC6-F1
#
_cell.length_a   1.000
_cell.length_b   1.000
_cell.length_c   1.000
_cell.angle_alpha   90.00
_cell.angle_beta   90.00
_cell.angle_gamma   90.00
#
_symmetry.space_group_name_H-M   'P 1'
#
loop_
_entity.id
_entity.type
_entity.pdbx_description
1 polymer ?
#
loop_
_entity_poly.entity_id
_entity_poly.type
_entity_poly.pdbx_seq_one_letter_code
_entity_poly.pdbx_strand_id
1 'polypeptide(L)'
;MDSLTIAGIMVLLLFVVVVSGVFVGIGLSFLSVVGLWWITGDLDVAAKLVGSTTYNALMDYVFGVVPFFVSMGLLANISGASTDLYSAFNLVTRRIRGGLGVATVF
;
A
#
# COMPACT_ATOMS: atom_id res chain seq x y z
N MET A 1 -20.39 -23.83 18.60
CA MET A 1 -20.06 -24.56 17.36
C MET A 1 -18.55 -24.72 17.33
N ASP A 2 -18.04 -25.85 16.84
CA ASP A 2 -16.59 -26.06 16.79
C ASP A 2 -15.94 -25.09 15.78
N SER A 3 -14.77 -24.53 16.08
CA SER A 3 -14.12 -23.49 15.26
C SER A 3 -13.89 -23.94 13.82
N LEU A 4 -13.68 -25.25 13.63
CA LEU A 4 -13.52 -25.86 12.31
C LEU A 4 -14.81 -25.78 11.47
N THR A 5 -15.98 -25.96 12.10
CA THR A 5 -17.27 -25.87 11.40
C THR A 5 -17.59 -24.45 10.97
N ILE A 6 -17.25 -23.46 11.79
CA ILE A 6 -17.43 -22.04 11.46
C ILE A 6 -16.53 -21.67 10.28
N ALA A 7 -15.25 -22.09 10.31
CA ALA A 7 -14.32 -21.86 9.21
C ALA A 7 -14.82 -22.49 7.89
N GLY A 8 -15.31 -23.73 7.94
CA GLY A 8 -15.88 -24.41 6.77
C GLY A 8 -17.09 -23.68 6.17
N ILE A 9 -18.00 -23.18 7.02
CA ILE A 9 -19.16 -22.40 6.56
C ILE A 9 -18.71 -21.09 5.91
N MET A 10 -17.75 -20.36 6.51
CA MET A 10 -17.26 -19.09 5.97
C MET A 10 -16.59 -19.25 4.59
N VAL A 11 -15.82 -20.32 4.38
CA VAL A 11 -15.20 -20.62 3.08
C VAL A 11 -16.25 -20.89 2.01
N LEU A 12 -17.28 -21.66 2.35
CA LEU A 12 -18.37 -21.97 1.42
C LEU A 12 -19.16 -20.69 1.08
N LEU A 13 -19.45 -19.86 2.09
CA LEU A 13 -20.11 -18.57 1.91
C LEU A 13 -19.29 -17.62 1.01
N LEU A 14 -17.96 -17.61 1.16
CA LEU A 14 -17.07 -16.84 0.30
C LEU A 14 -17.21 -17.26 -1.15
N PHE A 15 -17.20 -18.56 -1.44
CA PHE A 15 -17.44 -19.06 -2.79
C PHE A 15 -18.77 -18.58 -3.36
N VAL A 16 -19.85 -18.63 -2.57
CA VAL A 16 -21.18 -18.17 -2.99
C VAL A 16 -21.17 -16.67 -3.30
N VAL A 17 -20.55 -15.85 -2.45
CA VAL A 17 -20.47 -14.38 -2.64
C VAL A 17 -19.62 -14.00 -3.86
N VAL A 18 -18.55 -14.74 -4.13
CA VAL A 18 -17.71 -14.48 -5.30
C VAL A 18 -18.43 -14.90 -6.59
N VAL A 19 -19.11 -16.05 -6.59
CA VAL A 19 -19.88 -16.53 -7.75
C VAL A 19 -21.09 -15.64 -8.05
N SER A 20 -21.68 -14.99 -7.04
CA SER A 20 -22.77 -14.02 -7.25
C SER A 20 -22.32 -12.71 -7.91
N GLY A 21 -21.02 -12.55 -8.20
CA GLY A 21 -20.47 -11.40 -8.91
C GLY A 21 -20.08 -10.23 -8.01
N VAL A 22 -20.08 -10.41 -6.69
CA VAL A 22 -19.59 -9.39 -5.75
C VAL A 22 -18.06 -9.32 -5.81
N PHE A 23 -17.51 -8.10 -5.71
CA PHE A 23 -16.07 -7.91 -5.62
C PHE A 23 -15.49 -8.70 -4.44
N VAL A 24 -14.48 -9.54 -4.71
CA VAL A 24 -13.87 -10.45 -3.74
C VAL A 24 -13.46 -9.72 -2.45
N GLY A 25 -12.92 -8.50 -2.57
CA GLY A 25 -12.53 -7.70 -1.41
C GLY A 25 -13.70 -7.32 -0.51
N ILE A 26 -14.86 -6.94 -1.07
CA ILE A 26 -16.06 -6.60 -0.28
C ILE A 26 -16.59 -7.86 0.42
N GLY A 27 -16.62 -8.98 -0.32
CA GLY A 27 -17.03 -10.27 0.23
C GLY A 27 -16.15 -10.73 1.40
N LEU A 28 -14.82 -10.62 1.24
CA LEU A 28 -13.85 -10.92 2.29
C LEU A 28 -14.03 -10.01 3.50
N SER A 29 -14.13 -8.69 3.31
CA SER A 29 -14.32 -7.75 4.43
C SER A 29 -15.56 -8.08 5.24
N PHE A 30 -16.68 -8.38 4.58
CA PHE A 30 -17.93 -8.75 5.26
C PHE A 30 -17.81 -10.09 6.00
N LEU A 31 -17.29 -11.12 5.32
CA LEU A 31 -17.13 -12.45 5.91
C LEU A 31 -16.11 -12.49 7.04
N SER A 32 -15.06 -11.65 7.00
CA SER A 32 -14.12 -11.50 8.11
C SER A 32 -14.81 -10.96 9.36
N VAL A 33 -15.69 -9.96 9.24
CA VAL A 33 -16.44 -9.42 10.39
C VAL A 33 -17.40 -10.47 10.95
N VAL A 34 -18.19 -11.12 10.08
CA VAL A 34 -19.18 -12.14 10.49
C VAL A 34 -18.49 -13.36 11.10
N GLY A 35 -17.41 -13.83 10.49
CA GLY A 35 -16.63 -14.97 10.98
C GLY A 35 -15.97 -14.68 12.33
N LEU A 36 -15.38 -13.51 12.51
CA LEU A 36 -14.80 -13.10 13.81
C LEU A 36 -15.85 -12.96 14.89
N TRP A 37 -17.04 -12.45 14.57
CA TRP A 37 -18.15 -12.37 15.50
C TRP A 37 -18.62 -13.77 15.95
N TRP A 38 -18.74 -14.72 15.02
CA TRP A 38 -19.13 -16.11 15.35
C TRP A 38 -18.06 -16.89 16.13
N ILE A 39 -16.77 -16.64 15.86
CA ILE A 39 -15.68 -17.29 16.60
C ILE A 39 -15.56 -16.73 18.02
N THR A 40 -15.68 -15.41 18.16
CA THR A 40 -15.39 -14.74 19.44
C THR A 40 -16.62 -14.63 20.33
N GLY A 41 -17.83 -14.71 19.78
CA GLY A 41 -19.10 -14.52 20.51
C GLY A 41 -19.43 -13.07 20.84
N ASP A 42 -18.42 -12.19 20.90
CA ASP A 42 -18.57 -10.77 21.22
C ASP A 42 -18.32 -9.86 20.02
N LEU A 43 -19.29 -8.99 19.73
CA LEU A 43 -19.20 -8.02 18.63
C LEU A 43 -18.09 -6.98 18.88
N ASP A 44 -17.87 -6.59 20.13
CA ASP A 44 -16.82 -5.64 20.50
C ASP A 44 -15.42 -6.17 20.20
N VAL A 45 -15.19 -7.46 20.43
CA VAL A 45 -13.87 -8.06 20.16
C VAL A 45 -13.65 -8.20 18.66
N ALA A 46 -14.67 -8.63 17.90
CA ALA A 46 -14.61 -8.68 16.45
C ALA A 46 -14.32 -7.30 15.84
N ALA A 47 -15.01 -6.26 16.31
CA ALA A 47 -14.79 -4.89 15.85
C ALA A 47 -13.38 -4.38 16.18
N LYS A 48 -12.86 -4.68 17.38
CA LYS A 48 -11.48 -4.33 17.77
C LYS A 48 -10.44 -5.03 16.90
N LEU A 49 -10.63 -6.31 16.59
CA LEU A 49 -9.72 -7.07 15.75
C LEU A 49 -9.69 -6.52 14.32
N VAL A 50 -10.86 -6.32 13.71
CA VAL A 50 -10.97 -5.72 12.36
C VAL A 50 -10.38 -4.30 12.36
N GLY A 51 -10.65 -3.51 13.39
CA GLY A 51 -10.10 -2.16 13.55
C GLY A 51 -8.58 -2.16 13.66
N SER A 52 -8.00 -3.07 14.44
CA SER A 52 -6.54 -3.20 14.57
C SER A 52 -5.89 -3.64 13.25
N THR A 53 -6.46 -4.63 12.56
CA THR A 53 -5.95 -5.08 11.25
C THR A 53 -6.00 -3.96 10.22
N THR A 54 -7.11 -3.20 10.17
CA THR A 54 -7.26 -2.05 9.27
C THR A 54 -6.25 -0.96 9.61
N TYR A 55 -6.08 -0.65 10.89
CA TYR A 55 -5.12 0.35 11.36
C TYR A 55 -3.69 -0.02 10.95
N ASN A 56 -3.30 -1.29 11.14
CA ASN A 56 -1.98 -1.78 10.73
C ASN A 56 -1.79 -1.71 9.20
N ALA A 57 -2.83 -1.99 8.42
CA ALA A 57 -2.77 -1.86 6.96
C ALA A 57 -2.62 -0.40 6.50
N LEU A 58 -3.20 0.56 7.23
CA LEU A 58 -3.05 1.99 6.94
C LEU A 58 -1.70 2.55 7.39
N MET A 59 -1.12 2.00 8.47
CA MET A 59 0.21 2.37 8.97
C MET A 59 1.36 1.70 8.21
N ASP A 60 1.12 1.17 7.01
CA ASP A 60 2.18 0.60 6.19
C ASP A 60 3.27 1.64 5.92
N TYR A 61 4.52 1.22 6.09
CA TYR A 61 5.72 2.04 5.86
C TYR A 61 5.72 2.70 4.48
N VAL A 62 5.14 2.05 3.47
CA VAL A 62 5.01 2.59 2.10
C VAL A 62 4.24 3.91 2.09
N PHE A 63 3.16 4.03 2.87
CA PHE A 63 2.36 5.26 2.94
C PHE A 63 3.10 6.42 3.63
N GLY A 64 4.13 6.13 4.44
CA GLY A 64 5.04 7.14 4.94
C GLY A 64 6.12 7.49 3.92
N VAL A 65 6.82 6.49 3.40
CA VAL A 65 8.00 6.69 2.55
C VAL A 65 7.67 7.37 1.23
N VAL A 66 6.56 7.01 0.57
CA VAL A 66 6.23 7.55 -0.75
C VAL A 66 6.01 9.07 -0.69
N PRO A 67 5.16 9.62 0.20
CA PRO A 67 5.04 11.07 0.37
C PRO A 67 6.33 11.76 0.82
N PHE A 68 7.11 11.14 1.70
CA PHE A 68 8.39 11.72 2.13
C PHE A 68 9.42 11.76 0.99
N PHE A 69 9.46 10.75 0.14
CA PHE A 69 10.31 10.71 -1.05
C PHE A 69 9.91 11.81 -2.05
N VAL A 70 8.61 11.96 -2.32
CA VAL A 70 8.09 13.03 -3.17
C VAL A 70 8.41 14.40 -2.56
N SER A 71 8.25 14.57 -1.25
CA SER A 71 8.57 15.81 -0.53
C SER A 71 10.07 16.15 -0.61
N MET A 72 10.95 15.16 -0.43
CA MET A 72 12.39 15.33 -0.61
C MET A 72 12.70 15.79 -2.04
N GLY A 73 12.11 15.17 -3.05
CA GLY A 73 12.28 15.57 -4.46
C GLY A 73 11.84 17.00 -4.71
N LEU A 74 10.70 17.41 -4.14
CA LEU A 74 10.19 18.77 -4.25
C LEU A 74 11.12 19.79 -3.57
N LEU A 75 11.61 19.48 -2.37
CA LEU A 75 12.55 20.32 -1.65
C LEU A 75 13.88 20.46 -2.41
N ALA A 76 14.42 19.36 -2.94
CA ALA A 76 15.62 19.36 -3.77
C ALA A 76 15.46 20.14 -5.09
N ASN A 77 14.22 20.25 -5.60
CA ASN A 77 13.90 21.05 -6.77
C ASN A 77 13.82 22.55 -6.41
N ILE A 78 13.04 22.91 -5.39
CA ILE A 78 12.83 24.32 -4.98
C ILE A 78 14.13 24.97 -4.47
N SER A 79 14.97 24.21 -3.75
CA SER A 79 16.26 24.69 -3.26
C SER A 79 17.32 24.90 -4.35
N GLY A 80 17.05 24.49 -5.60
CA GLY A 80 18.04 24.54 -6.68
C GLY A 80 19.13 23.47 -6.59
N ALA A 81 19.16 22.65 -5.53
CA ALA A 81 20.16 21.60 -5.33
C ALA A 81 20.23 20.62 -6.52
N SER A 82 19.09 20.29 -7.14
CA SER A 82 19.05 19.45 -8.34
C SER A 82 19.80 20.07 -9.52
N THR A 83 19.68 21.39 -9.69
CA THR A 83 20.34 22.16 -10.76
C THR A 83 21.85 22.31 -10.50
N ASP A 84 22.24 22.53 -9.25
CA ASP A 84 23.65 22.61 -8.87
C ASP A 84 24.35 21.26 -9.06
N LEU A 85 23.69 20.17 -8.67
CA LEU A 85 24.17 18.81 -8.94
C LEU A 85 24.29 18.54 -10.44
N TYR A 86 23.28 18.91 -11.24
CA TYR A 86 23.35 18.77 -12.69
C TYR A 86 24.54 19.52 -13.28
N SER A 87 24.78 20.75 -12.84
CA SER A 87 25.87 21.60 -13.30
C SER A 87 27.24 21.02 -12.94
N ALA A 88 27.38 20.52 -11.71
CA ALA A 88 28.60 19.86 -11.23
C ALA A 88 28.90 18.57 -12.02
N PHE A 89 27.89 17.70 -12.21
CA PHE A 89 28.06 16.49 -13.00
C PHE A 89 28.36 16.81 -14.47
N ASN A 90 27.72 17.81 -15.06
CA ASN A 90 28.01 18.22 -16.43
C ASN A 90 29.46 18.68 -16.60
N LEU A 91 30.03 19.39 -15.61
CA LEU A 91 31.43 19.77 -15.61
C LEU A 91 32.36 18.54 -15.58
N VAL A 92 32.05 17.55 -14.75
CA VAL A 92 32.83 16.31 -14.61
C VAL A 92 32.76 15.46 -15.89
N THR A 93 31.57 15.32 -16.47
CA THR A 93 31.33 14.47 -17.65
C THR A 93 31.66 15.17 -18.98
N ARG A 94 32.02 16.46 -18.98
CA ARG A 94 32.29 17.24 -20.21
C ARG A 94 33.32 16.63 -21.17
N ARG A 95 34.30 15.87 -20.66
CA ARG A 95 35.32 15.19 -21.49
C ARG A 95 34.89 13.83 -22.04
N ILE A 96 33.77 13.28 -21.55
CA ILE A 96 33.27 11.97 -21.97
C ILE A 96 32.33 12.17 -23.16
N ARG A 97 32.64 11.52 -24.30
CA ARG A 97 31.80 11.55 -25.50
C ARG A 97 30.42 10.96 -25.16
N GLY A 98 29.34 11.70 -25.45
CA GLY A 98 27.97 11.32 -25.08
C GLY A 98 27.54 11.75 -23.66
N GLY A 99 28.27 12.67 -23.02
CA GLY A 99 27.94 13.20 -21.69
C GLY A 99 26.62 13.99 -21.61
N LEU A 100 26.28 14.43 -20.40
CA LEU A 100 24.99 15.07 -20.06
C LEU A 100 24.56 16.20 -21.01
N GLY A 101 25.49 17.02 -21.50
CA GLY A 101 25.18 18.07 -22.48
C GLY A 101 24.63 17.60 -23.82
N VAL A 102 24.85 16.33 -24.22
CA VAL A 102 24.27 15.74 -25.44
C VAL A 102 22.86 15.20 -25.17
N ALA A 103 22.55 14.80 -23.93
CA ALA A 103 21.26 14.24 -23.55
C ALA A 103 20.13 15.28 -23.47
N THR A 104 20.45 16.56 -23.26
CA THR A 104 19.47 17.67 -23.16
C THR A 104 19.18 18.40 -24.47
N VAL A 105 19.79 18.01 -25.59
CA VAL A 105 19.61 18.67 -26.90
C VAL A 105 18.50 18.04 -27.75
N PHE A 106 17.79 17.02 -27.22
CA PHE A 106 16.58 16.45 -27.82
C PHE A 106 15.33 17.08 -27.23
#